data_AF-A0A6M0AZG1-F1
#
_entry.id   AF-A0A6M0AZG1-F1
#
_cell.length_a   1.000
_cell.length_b   1.000
_cell.length_c   1.000
_cell.angle_alpha   90.00
_cell.angle_beta   90.00
_cell.angle_gamma   90.00
#
_symmetry.space_group_name_H-M   'P 1'
#
loop_
_entity.id
_entity.type
_entity.pdbx_description
1 polymer ?
#
loop_
_entity_poly.entity_id
_entity_poly.type
_entity_poly.pdbx_seq_one_letter_code
_entity_poly.pdbx_strand_id
1 'polypeptide(L)'
;MTTKDDFKQQIKAGNIRDALTLSLGEAVELEITTWVSSSSPAPHSSAELDQPTSDCQMRTSMNIVDGEINNEVGSEFMGNGPYTELKQFHLEQVKQGRQTIQQNLENLQQLFTVLSTTMGRLPQGSALGTDSG
;
A
#
# COMPACT_ATOMS: atom_id res chain seq x y z
N MET A 1 -16.56 12.13 -6.31
CA MET A 1 -16.25 10.77 -6.83
C MET A 1 -14.94 10.35 -6.22
N THR A 2 -14.81 9.09 -5.80
CA THR A 2 -13.54 8.59 -5.29
C THR A 2 -12.72 8.02 -6.45
N THR A 3 -11.40 8.12 -6.39
CA THR A 3 -10.44 7.53 -7.34
C THR A 3 -10.64 6.03 -7.56
N LYS A 4 -11.15 5.32 -6.54
CA LYS A 4 -11.59 3.92 -6.63
C LYS A 4 -12.78 3.71 -7.58
N ASP A 5 -13.73 4.65 -7.60
CA ASP A 5 -14.90 4.57 -8.49
C ASP A 5 -14.50 4.86 -9.94
N ASP A 6 -13.58 5.82 -10.13
CA ASP A 6 -13.03 6.18 -11.44
C ASP A 6 -12.14 5.06 -12.01
N PHE A 7 -11.32 4.41 -11.17
CA PHE A 7 -10.57 3.20 -11.55
C PHE A 7 -11.50 2.11 -12.08
N LYS A 8 -12.58 1.79 -11.34
CA LYS A 8 -13.54 0.77 -11.74
C LYS A 8 -14.24 1.11 -13.05
N GLN A 9 -14.55 2.39 -13.28
CA GLN A 9 -15.14 2.83 -14.55
C GLN A 9 -14.17 2.67 -15.72
N GLN A 10 -12.90 3.06 -15.55
CA GLN A 10 -11.90 2.97 -16.60
C GLN A 10 -11.57 1.52 -16.97
N ILE A 11 -11.52 0.60 -15.99
CA ILE A 11 -11.41 -0.84 -16.26
C ILE A 11 -12.61 -1.36 -17.06
N LYS A 12 -13.85 -0.99 -16.65
CA LYS A 12 -15.07 -1.39 -17.37
C LYS A 12 -15.13 -0.83 -18.79
N ALA A 13 -14.54 0.33 -19.03
CA ALA A 13 -14.47 0.97 -20.34
C ALA A 13 -13.38 0.40 -21.26
N GLY A 14 -12.55 -0.55 -20.78
CA GLY A 14 -11.39 -1.05 -21.52
C GLY A 14 -10.20 -0.09 -21.53
N ASN A 15 -10.30 1.04 -20.83
CA ASN A 15 -9.26 2.06 -20.69
C ASN A 15 -8.26 1.64 -19.59
N ILE A 16 -7.70 0.44 -19.73
CA ILE A 16 -6.82 -0.19 -18.73
C ILE A 16 -5.61 0.69 -18.43
N ARG A 17 -5.08 1.40 -19.44
CA ARG A 17 -3.98 2.35 -19.28
C ARG A 17 -4.34 3.54 -18.38
N ASP A 18 -5.50 4.13 -18.56
CA ASP A 18 -5.92 5.31 -17.79
C ASP A 18 -6.34 4.92 -16.37
N ALA A 19 -6.98 3.76 -16.21
CA ALA A 19 -7.29 3.18 -14.90
C ALA A 19 -6.00 2.99 -14.07
N LEU A 20 -4.99 2.36 -14.66
CA LEU A 20 -3.73 2.08 -13.98
C LEU A 20 -2.91 3.35 -13.74
N THR A 21 -2.90 4.31 -14.66
CA THR A 21 -2.23 5.62 -14.47
C THR A 21 -2.86 6.38 -13.30
N LEU A 22 -4.19 6.34 -13.19
CA LEU A 22 -4.93 6.95 -12.09
C LEU A 22 -4.54 6.30 -10.75
N SER A 23 -4.51 4.96 -10.68
CA SER A 23 -4.19 4.24 -9.44
C SER A 23 -2.72 4.30 -9.04
N LEU A 24 -1.78 4.39 -9.99
CA LEU A 24 -0.35 4.58 -9.68
C LEU A 24 -0.02 6.03 -9.32
N GLY A 25 -0.82 6.98 -9.79
CA GLY A 25 -0.72 8.40 -9.42
C GLY A 25 -1.23 8.71 -8.01
N GLU A 26 -1.88 7.75 -7.36
CA GLU A 26 -2.19 7.84 -5.93
C GLU A 26 -0.98 7.43 -5.09
N ALA A 27 -0.76 8.17 -4.00
CA ALA A 27 0.21 7.82 -2.99
C ALA A 27 -0.08 6.41 -2.43
N VAL A 28 0.85 5.48 -2.64
CA VAL A 28 0.79 4.17 -1.99
C VAL A 28 1.29 4.34 -0.57
N GLU A 29 0.37 4.34 0.39
CA GLU A 29 0.69 4.40 1.82
C GLU A 29 0.98 3.00 2.39
N LEU A 30 2.13 2.86 3.04
CA LEU A 30 2.46 1.69 3.85
C LEU A 30 2.50 2.13 5.32
N GLU A 31 1.60 1.55 6.11
CA GLU A 31 1.60 1.69 7.57
C GLU A 31 2.05 0.38 8.23
N ILE A 32 3.00 0.48 9.15
CA ILE A 32 3.43 -0.62 10.02
C ILE A 32 3.31 -0.18 11.46
N THR A 33 2.54 -0.94 12.23
CA THR A 33 2.35 -0.72 13.67
C THR A 33 2.85 -1.94 14.44
N THR A 34 3.73 -1.72 15.40
CA THR A 34 4.20 -2.73 16.35
C THR A 34 3.82 -2.27 17.74
N TRP A 35 3.04 -3.07 18.47
CA TRP A 35 2.57 -2.72 19.79
C TRP A 35 2.63 -3.92 20.72
N VAL A 36 2.73 -3.65 22.02
CA VAL A 36 2.70 -4.68 23.06
C VAL A 36 1.33 -4.65 23.72
N SER A 37 0.61 -5.76 23.65
CA SER A 37 -0.65 -5.93 24.36
C SER A 37 -0.38 -6.30 25.82
N SER A 38 -0.73 -5.42 26.76
CA SER A 38 -0.74 -5.77 28.17
C SER A 38 -2.10 -6.35 28.54
N SER A 39 -2.15 -7.61 28.98
CA SER A 39 -3.36 -8.24 29.54
C SER A 39 -3.66 -7.80 30.98
N SER A 40 -3.03 -6.72 31.47
CA SER A 40 -3.21 -6.25 32.84
C SER A 40 -4.63 -5.71 33.02
N PRO A 41 -5.47 -6.32 33.86
CA PRO A 41 -6.79 -5.78 34.12
C PRO A 41 -6.61 -4.50 34.94
N ALA A 42 -6.68 -3.34 34.29
CA ALA A 42 -6.91 -2.10 34.99
C ALA A 42 -8.24 -2.25 35.77
N PRO A 43 -8.29 -2.04 37.10
CA PRO A 43 -9.50 -2.31 37.90
C PRO A 43 -10.72 -1.45 37.52
N HIS A 44 -10.55 -0.45 36.66
CA HIS A 44 -11.59 0.51 36.31
C HIS A 44 -11.44 1.00 34.86
N SER A 45 -11.66 0.14 33.86
CA SER A 45 -12.08 0.63 32.54
C SER A 45 -12.81 -0.48 31.78
N SER A 46 -14.12 -0.49 31.93
CA SER A 46 -15.02 -1.19 31.02
C SER A 46 -15.16 -0.37 29.75
N ALA A 47 -14.51 -0.84 28.67
CA ALA A 47 -14.42 -0.32 27.30
C ALA A 47 -12.97 0.10 26.95
N GLU A 48 -12.50 -0.32 25.76
CA GLU A 48 -11.14 -0.14 25.21
C GLU A 48 -10.06 -1.15 25.68
N LEU A 49 -10.30 -2.45 25.41
CA LEU A 49 -9.28 -3.51 25.51
C LEU A 49 -8.49 -3.72 24.21
N ASP A 50 -8.80 -2.99 23.13
CA ASP A 50 -8.37 -3.33 21.76
C ASP A 50 -7.50 -2.27 21.05
N GLN A 51 -7.17 -1.15 21.70
CA GLN A 51 -6.26 -0.15 21.09
C GLN A 51 -5.02 0.08 21.95
N PRO A 52 -3.81 -0.06 21.39
CA PRO A 52 -2.58 0.28 22.10
C PRO A 52 -2.55 1.77 22.45
N THR A 53 -2.08 2.09 23.65
CA THR A 53 -1.74 3.46 24.01
C THR A 53 -0.53 3.91 23.19
N SER A 54 -0.41 5.23 22.93
CA SER A 54 0.71 5.78 22.15
C SER A 54 2.09 5.47 22.74
N ASP A 55 2.18 5.25 24.06
CA ASP A 55 3.42 4.86 24.74
C ASP A 55 3.83 3.40 24.49
N CYS A 56 2.87 2.52 24.21
CA CYS A 56 3.05 1.08 24.02
C CYS A 56 3.03 0.66 22.54
N GLN A 57 3.25 1.60 21.61
CA GLN A 57 3.37 1.30 20.17
C GLN A 57 4.53 2.02 19.48
N MET A 58 4.93 1.47 18.34
CA MET A 58 5.69 2.15 17.30
C MET A 58 4.88 2.11 16.01
N ARG A 59 4.79 3.24 15.32
CA ARG A 59 4.05 3.37 14.07
C ARG A 59 4.93 4.05 13.03
N THR A 60 5.05 3.43 11.87
CA THR A 60 5.67 4.04 10.69
C THR A 60 4.64 4.11 9.60
N SER A 61 4.28 5.33 9.17
CA SER A 61 3.54 5.56 7.93
C SER A 61 4.51 6.07 6.88
N MET A 62 4.44 5.54 5.67
CA MET A 62 5.24 6.03 4.56
C MET A 62 4.47 6.10 3.26
N ASN A 63 4.68 7.17 2.52
CA ASN A 63 4.31 7.27 1.11
C ASN A 63 5.45 6.66 0.29
N ILE A 64 5.17 5.53 -0.37
CA ILE A 64 6.16 4.77 -1.13
C ILE A 64 6.59 5.52 -2.41
N VAL A 65 5.73 6.39 -2.92
CA VAL A 65 5.95 7.15 -4.16
C VAL A 65 6.77 8.41 -3.88
N ASP A 66 6.32 9.22 -2.91
CA ASP A 66 6.95 10.51 -2.58
C ASP A 66 8.11 10.36 -1.60
N GLY A 67 8.25 9.18 -0.97
CA GLY A 67 9.30 8.89 -0.01
C GLY A 67 9.13 9.58 1.35
N GLU A 68 7.97 10.22 1.59
CA GLU A 68 7.63 10.78 2.91
C GLU A 68 7.49 9.66 3.93
N ILE A 69 8.17 9.81 5.09
CA ILE A 69 8.16 8.82 6.17
C ILE A 69 7.87 9.55 7.47
N ASN A 70 6.81 9.10 8.16
CA ASN A 70 6.45 9.54 9.50
C ASN A 70 6.67 8.37 10.46
N ASN A 71 7.43 8.60 11.52
CA ASN A 71 7.74 7.58 12.52
C ASN A 71 7.39 8.10 13.92
N GLU A 72 6.57 7.31 14.61
CA GLU A 72 6.16 7.52 15.99
C GLU A 72 6.72 6.36 16.82
N VAL A 73 7.40 6.68 17.92
CA VAL A 73 7.98 5.70 18.84
C VAL A 73 7.51 6.02 20.24
N GLY A 74 6.74 5.11 20.83
CA GLY A 74 6.30 5.20 22.21
C GLY A 74 7.47 5.17 23.19
N SER A 75 7.28 5.82 24.34
CA SER A 75 8.33 6.01 25.34
C SER A 75 8.92 4.67 25.86
N GLU A 76 8.13 3.60 25.87
CA GLU A 76 8.55 2.27 26.35
C GLU A 76 9.56 1.57 25.43
N PHE A 77 9.73 2.04 24.19
CA PHE A 77 10.67 1.53 23.21
C PHE A 77 11.96 2.37 23.11
N MET A 78 12.10 3.41 23.96
CA MET A 78 13.24 4.33 23.95
C MET A 78 14.17 4.16 25.15
N GLY A 79 15.46 4.41 24.97
CA GLY A 79 16.46 4.44 26.05
C GLY A 79 16.63 3.08 26.72
N ASN A 80 16.32 3.01 28.02
CA ASN A 80 16.28 1.76 28.80
C ASN A 80 14.83 1.29 29.04
N GLY A 81 13.90 1.68 28.16
CA GLY A 81 12.51 1.26 28.23
C GLY A 81 12.36 -0.26 28.09
N PRO A 82 11.29 -0.85 28.66
CA PRO A 82 11.12 -2.30 28.77
C PRO A 82 11.07 -3.02 27.41
N TYR A 83 10.76 -2.31 26.32
CA TYR A 83 10.58 -2.86 24.99
C TYR A 83 11.60 -2.33 23.98
N THR A 84 12.70 -1.75 24.44
CA THR A 84 13.74 -1.16 23.57
C THR A 84 14.26 -2.12 22.51
N GLU A 85 14.36 -3.42 22.82
CA GLU A 85 14.81 -4.45 21.87
C GLU A 85 13.85 -4.64 20.68
N LEU A 86 12.55 -4.38 20.86
CA LEU A 86 11.56 -4.49 19.79
C LEU A 86 11.71 -3.39 18.73
N LYS A 87 12.44 -2.31 19.04
CA LYS A 87 12.73 -1.25 18.05
C LYS A 87 13.43 -1.81 16.82
N GLN A 88 14.41 -2.68 17.01
CA GLN A 88 15.15 -3.28 15.89
C GLN A 88 14.23 -4.17 15.05
N PHE A 89 13.37 -4.96 15.71
CA PHE A 89 12.35 -5.76 15.04
C PHE A 89 11.43 -4.89 14.18
N HIS A 90 10.89 -3.79 14.71
CA HIS A 90 10.02 -2.89 13.95
C HIS A 90 10.72 -2.29 12.73
N LEU A 91 11.96 -1.81 12.89
CA LEU A 91 12.75 -1.27 11.78
C LEU A 91 12.99 -2.31 10.67
N GLU A 92 13.18 -3.57 11.05
CA GLU A 92 13.29 -4.67 10.09
C GLU A 92 11.99 -4.92 9.34
N GLN A 93 10.84 -4.90 10.03
CA GLN A 93 9.52 -4.99 9.38
C GLN A 93 9.28 -3.82 8.42
N VAL A 94 9.64 -2.58 8.80
CA VAL A 94 9.58 -1.39 7.94
C VAL A 94 10.42 -1.57 6.69
N LYS A 95 11.67 -2.03 6.84
CA LYS A 95 12.57 -2.25 5.71
C LYS A 95 12.04 -3.32 4.77
N GLN A 96 11.62 -4.46 5.31
CA GLN A 96 11.11 -5.59 4.53
C GLN A 96 9.81 -5.21 3.81
N GLY A 97 8.85 -4.61 4.52
CA GLY A 97 7.59 -4.15 3.95
C GLY A 97 7.80 -3.17 2.80
N ARG A 98 8.67 -2.16 2.99
CA ARG A 98 9.03 -1.22 1.93
C ARG A 98 9.59 -1.92 0.70
N GLN A 99 10.54 -2.83 0.88
CA GLN A 99 11.15 -3.59 -0.22
C GLN A 99 10.12 -4.44 -0.97
N THR A 100 9.23 -5.12 -0.26
CA THR A 100 8.17 -5.93 -0.87
C THR A 100 7.22 -5.08 -1.71
N ILE A 101 6.76 -3.94 -1.17
CA ILE A 101 5.85 -3.06 -1.91
C ILE A 101 6.54 -2.44 -3.13
N GLN A 102 7.80 -2.00 -3.00
CA GLN A 102 8.59 -1.51 -4.14
C GLN A 102 8.70 -2.58 -5.24
N GLN A 103 9.05 -3.81 -4.89
CA GLN A 103 9.15 -4.90 -5.86
C GLN A 103 7.80 -5.19 -6.54
N ASN A 104 6.70 -5.15 -5.79
CA ASN A 104 5.36 -5.33 -6.35
C ASN A 104 5.01 -4.22 -7.36
N LEU A 105 5.34 -2.97 -7.05
CA LEU A 105 5.12 -1.83 -7.95
C LEU A 105 5.95 -1.95 -9.22
N GLU A 106 7.23 -2.33 -9.11
CA GLU A 106 8.09 -2.60 -10.28
C GLU A 106 7.53 -3.73 -11.14
N ASN A 107 7.08 -4.83 -10.53
CA ASN A 107 6.47 -5.96 -11.25
C ASN A 107 5.20 -5.53 -11.98
N LEU A 108 4.35 -4.72 -11.34
CA LEU A 108 3.15 -4.16 -11.98
C LEU A 108 3.49 -3.26 -13.18
N GLN A 109 4.53 -2.44 -13.07
CA GLN A 109 5.02 -1.61 -14.17
C GLN A 109 5.53 -2.46 -15.36
N GLN A 110 6.23 -3.56 -15.07
CA GLN A 110 6.71 -4.49 -16.10
C GLN A 110 5.54 -5.19 -16.81
N LEU A 111 4.57 -5.71 -16.05
CA LEU A 111 3.36 -6.32 -16.60
C LEU A 111 2.59 -5.33 -17.48
N PHE A 112 2.48 -4.06 -17.06
CA PHE A 112 1.87 -3.01 -17.87
C PHE A 112 2.59 -2.78 -19.19
N THR A 113 3.92 -2.78 -19.17
CA THR A 113 4.74 -2.60 -20.37
C THR A 113 4.48 -3.74 -21.38
N VAL A 114 4.37 -4.97 -20.89
CA VAL A 114 4.04 -6.16 -21.71
C VAL A 114 2.63 -6.10 -22.27
N LEU A 115 1.63 -5.76 -21.43
CA LEU A 115 0.23 -5.67 -21.87
C LEU A 115 0.04 -4.57 -22.92
N SER A 116 0.65 -3.41 -22.71
CA SER A 116 0.56 -2.28 -23.65
C SER A 116 1.19 -2.59 -25.01
N THR A 117 2.34 -3.27 -25.01
CA THR A 117 2.99 -3.70 -26.27
C THR A 117 2.21 -4.80 -26.98
N THR A 118 1.55 -5.69 -26.24
CA THR A 118 0.74 -6.76 -26.83
C THR A 118 -0.58 -6.22 -27.41
N MET A 119 -1.29 -5.35 -26.68
CA MET A 119 -2.53 -4.74 -27.17
C MET A 119 -2.30 -3.78 -28.34
N GLY A 120 -1.19 -3.04 -28.34
CA GLY A 120 -0.80 -2.18 -29.46
C GLY A 120 -0.45 -2.95 -30.75
N ARG A 121 -0.29 -4.28 -30.66
CA ARG A 121 0.03 -5.18 -31.80
C ARG A 121 -1.16 -6.00 -32.28
N LEU A 122 -2.34 -5.88 -31.67
CA LEU A 122 -3.53 -6.54 -32.18
C LEU A 122 -3.93 -5.88 -33.51
N PRO A 123 -4.01 -6.64 -34.63
CA PRO A 123 -4.48 -6.08 -35.87
C PRO A 123 -5.93 -5.60 -35.66
N GLN A 124 -6.19 -4.33 -35.98
CA GLN A 124 -7.56 -3.85 -36.14
C GLN A 124 -8.19 -4.75 -37.20
N GLY A 125 -9.23 -5.50 -36.81
CA GLY A 125 -9.87 -6.47 -37.69
C GLY A 125 -10.17 -5.82 -39.03
N SER A 126 -9.57 -6.36 -40.10
CA SER A 126 -9.85 -5.94 -41.47
C SER A 126 -11.35 -6.02 -41.68
N ALA A 127 -11.98 -4.87 -41.89
CA ALA A 127 -13.29 -4.79 -42.53
C ALA A 127 -13.13 -5.36 -43.94
N LEU A 128 -13.33 -6.68 -44.09
CA LEU A 128 -13.62 -7.24 -45.41
C LEU A 128 -14.98 -6.71 -45.80
N GLY A 129 -14.95 -5.74 -46.71
CA GLY A 129 -16.12 -5.19 -47.36
C GLY A 129 -16.96 -6.32 -47.94
N THR A 130 -18.20 -6.39 -47.50
CA THR A 130 -19.29 -6.93 -48.30
C THR A 130 -19.51 -5.96 -49.45
N ASP A 131 -18.82 -6.18 -50.57
CA ASP A 131 -19.26 -5.60 -51.83
C ASP A 131 -20.12 -6.65 -52.53
N SER A 132 -21.42 -6.38 -52.51
CA SER A 132 -22.43 -7.07 -53.32
C SER A 132 -22.72 -6.14 -54.49
N GLY A 133 -22.41 -6.58 -55.71
CA GLY A 133 -22.68 -5.85 -56.95
C GLY A 133 -22.12 -6.55 -58.17
#